data_AF-A0A1V3XJI0-F1
#
_entry.id   AF-A0A1V3XJI0-F1
#
_cell.length_a   1.000
_cell.length_b   1.000
_cell.length_c   1.000
_cell.angle_alpha   90.00
_cell.angle_beta   90.00
_cell.angle_gamma   90.00
#
_symmetry.space_group_name_H-M   'P 1'
#
loop_
_entity.id
_entity.type
_entity.pdbx_description
1 polymer ?
#
loop_
_entity_poly.entity_id
_entity_poly.type
_entity_poly.pdbx_seq_one_letter_code
_entity_poly.pdbx_strand_id
1 'polypeptide(L)'
;MVALDAGLPVTVPGMQVDRRCGSGLQAVIHACLQVSNGDNDLVIAGGCESMSNVAFYSTDMRWGGARGGIRVHDGLARGRTTAGAGIIRWPAECWRPPKICAAGTAFRGWSKMNSR
;
A
#
# COMPACT_ATOMS: atom_id res chain seq x y z
N MET A 1 14.39 10.73 0.14
CA MET A 1 14.25 9.59 -0.82
C MET A 1 15.65 9.06 -0.97
N VAL A 2 15.90 7.78 -0.71
CA VAL A 2 17.27 7.23 -0.55
C VAL A 2 18.19 7.61 -1.72
N ALA A 3 17.69 7.68 -2.95
CA ALA A 3 18.47 8.10 -4.11
C ALA A 3 19.01 9.54 -4.02
N LEU A 4 18.14 10.50 -3.67
CA LEU A 4 18.54 11.91 -3.52
C LEU A 4 19.48 12.08 -2.31
N ASP A 5 19.20 11.36 -1.22
CA ASP A 5 20.03 11.36 -0.02
C ASP A 5 21.43 10.74 -0.29
N ALA A 6 21.53 9.84 -1.28
CA ALA A 6 22.77 9.25 -1.79
C ALA A 6 23.50 10.13 -2.84
N GLY A 7 22.99 11.33 -3.13
CA GLY A 7 23.62 12.29 -4.05
C GLY A 7 23.31 12.04 -5.53
N LEU A 8 22.31 11.22 -5.87
CA LEU A 8 21.88 11.07 -7.25
C LEU A 8 21.22 12.37 -7.77
N PRO A 9 21.44 12.76 -9.03
CA PRO A 9 20.79 13.92 -9.63
C PRO A 9 19.27 13.83 -9.61
N VAL A 10 18.58 14.97 -9.50
CA VAL A 10 17.09 15.05 -9.59
C VAL A 10 16.52 14.63 -10.94
N THR A 11 17.37 14.51 -11.95
CA THR A 11 17.02 13.99 -13.28
C THR A 11 16.91 12.47 -13.31
N VAL A 12 17.43 11.76 -12.29
CA VAL A 12 17.32 10.31 -12.20
C VAL A 12 15.92 9.95 -11.69
N PRO A 13 15.10 9.23 -12.47
CA PRO A 13 13.78 8.81 -12.02
C PRO A 13 13.89 7.75 -10.93
N GLY A 14 12.89 7.68 -10.06
CA GLY A 14 12.79 6.58 -9.10
C GLY A 14 11.36 6.36 -8.63
N MET A 15 11.10 5.16 -8.13
CA MET A 15 9.79 4.73 -7.65
C MET A 15 9.93 3.96 -6.34
N GLN A 16 8.94 4.09 -5.45
CA GLN A 16 8.87 3.32 -4.22
C GLN A 16 7.91 2.14 -4.40
N VAL A 17 8.37 0.94 -4.13
CA VAL A 17 7.58 -0.29 -4.23
C VAL A 17 7.19 -0.75 -2.83
N ASP A 18 5.90 -0.92 -2.58
CA ASP A 18 5.39 -1.56 -1.37
C ASP A 18 4.66 -2.86 -1.73
N ARG A 19 5.33 -3.97 -1.48
CA ARG A 19 4.82 -5.34 -1.49
C ARG A 19 5.21 -6.06 -0.19
N ARG A 20 5.17 -5.35 0.95
CA ARG A 20 5.51 -5.88 2.28
C ARG A 20 6.94 -6.46 2.30
N CYS A 21 7.13 -7.62 2.94
CA CYS A 21 8.41 -8.33 2.95
C CYS A 21 8.93 -8.66 1.55
N GLY A 22 8.07 -8.66 0.52
CA GLY A 22 8.46 -8.88 -0.86
C GLY A 22 8.96 -7.62 -1.60
N SER A 23 8.90 -6.43 -1.00
CA SER A 23 9.25 -5.17 -1.69
C SER A 23 10.67 -5.16 -2.26
N GLY A 24 11.65 -5.64 -1.48
CA GLY A 24 13.05 -5.66 -1.92
C GLY A 24 13.26 -6.56 -3.14
N LEU A 25 12.71 -7.78 -3.12
CA LEU A 25 12.76 -8.70 -4.25
C LEU A 25 11.98 -8.16 -5.46
N GLN A 26 10.81 -7.57 -5.22
CA GLN A 26 10.00 -6.97 -6.27
C GLN A 26 10.74 -5.83 -6.99
N ALA A 27 11.50 -5.01 -6.25
CA ALA A 27 12.33 -3.96 -6.83
C ALA A 27 13.40 -4.54 -7.77
N VAL A 28 14.05 -5.64 -7.37
CA VAL A 28 15.05 -6.33 -8.22
C VAL A 28 14.39 -6.90 -9.48
N ILE A 29 13.23 -7.57 -9.35
CA ILE A 29 12.47 -8.10 -10.50
C ILE A 29 12.13 -6.98 -11.48
N HIS A 30 11.65 -5.82 -11.00
CA HIS A 30 11.36 -4.67 -11.86
C HIS A 30 12.59 -4.14 -12.57
N ALA A 31 13.73 -4.04 -11.90
CA ALA A 31 14.99 -3.62 -12.53
C ALA A 31 15.44 -4.59 -13.62
N CYS A 32 15.39 -5.90 -13.36
CA CYS A 32 15.70 -6.91 -14.37
C CYS A 32 14.79 -6.79 -15.60
N LEU A 33 13.49 -6.56 -15.40
CA LEU A 33 12.54 -6.38 -16.50
C LEU A 33 12.85 -5.13 -17.33
N GLN A 34 13.13 -4.00 -16.68
CA GLN A 34 13.46 -2.74 -17.37
C GLN A 34 14.74 -2.87 -18.20
N VAL A 35 15.78 -3.49 -17.64
CA VAL A 35 17.05 -3.71 -18.37
C VAL A 35 16.87 -4.71 -19.50
N SER A 36 16.13 -5.80 -19.28
CA SER A 36 15.91 -6.84 -20.29
C SER A 36 15.08 -6.35 -21.47
N ASN A 37 14.13 -5.44 -21.22
CA ASN A 37 13.32 -4.83 -22.27
C ASN A 37 14.06 -3.72 -23.04
N GLY A 38 15.24 -3.30 -22.58
CA GLY A 38 15.97 -2.16 -23.14
C GLY A 38 15.37 -0.81 -22.76
N ASP A 39 14.53 -0.75 -21.72
CA ASP A 39 13.96 0.51 -21.23
C ASP A 39 15.01 1.35 -20.49
N ASN A 40 15.97 0.69 -19.82
CA ASN A 40 17.04 1.33 -19.04
C ASN A 40 18.36 0.55 -19.17
N ASP A 41 19.48 1.26 -19.30
CA ASP A 41 20.82 0.63 -19.34
C ASP A 41 21.35 0.27 -17.94
N LEU A 42 20.96 1.04 -16.91
CA LEU A 42 21.41 0.87 -15.53
C LEU A 42 20.28 1.23 -14.56
N VAL A 43 20.01 0.34 -13.61
CA VAL A 43 18.99 0.53 -12.58
C VAL A 43 19.56 0.16 -11.21
N ILE A 44 19.35 1.02 -10.21
CA ILE A 44 19.65 0.72 -8.80
C ILE A 44 18.37 0.19 -8.15
N ALA A 45 18.41 -1.02 -7.60
CA ALA A 45 17.26 -1.67 -6.96
C ALA A 45 17.60 -2.15 -5.55
N GLY A 46 16.60 -2.09 -4.67
CA GLY A 46 16.73 -2.55 -3.29
C GLY A 46 15.53 -2.14 -2.43
N GLY A 47 15.65 -2.35 -1.13
CA GLY A 47 14.66 -1.92 -0.15
C GLY A 47 15.34 -1.60 1.19
N CYS A 48 14.83 -0.57 1.86
CA CYS A 48 15.22 -0.18 3.22
C CYS A 48 13.95 0.05 4.02
N GLU A 49 13.97 -0.31 5.29
CA GLU A 49 12.85 -0.22 6.23
C GLU A 49 13.39 0.25 7.58
N SER A 50 12.61 1.04 8.32
CA SER A 50 12.90 1.37 9.72
C SER A 50 11.67 1.12 10.58
N MET A 51 11.60 -0.07 11.17
CA MET A 51 10.48 -0.46 12.02
C MET A 51 10.39 0.41 13.27
N SER A 52 11.53 0.80 13.85
CA SER A 52 11.56 1.63 15.05
C SER A 52 10.94 3.03 14.85
N ASN A 53 10.92 3.53 13.62
CA ASN A 53 10.40 4.87 13.29
C ASN A 53 8.94 4.84 12.76
N VAL A 54 8.25 3.70 12.83
CA VAL A 54 6.87 3.64 12.35
C VAL A 54 5.95 4.48 13.24
N ALA A 55 5.16 5.34 12.60
CA ALA A 55 4.26 6.25 13.28
C ALA A 55 3.05 5.52 13.90
N PHE A 56 2.64 6.00 15.06
CA PHE A 56 1.32 5.74 15.60
C PHE A 56 0.29 6.64 14.92
N TYR A 57 -0.86 6.08 14.51
CA TYR A 57 -1.91 6.85 13.84
C TYR A 57 -3.31 6.55 14.39
N SER A 58 -4.23 7.50 14.21
CA SER A 58 -5.64 7.30 14.51
C SER A 58 -6.49 7.47 13.25
N THR A 59 -7.43 6.55 13.04
CA THR A 59 -8.42 6.65 11.96
C THR A 59 -9.68 7.41 12.39
N ASP A 60 -9.90 7.54 13.70
CA ASP A 60 -11.12 8.10 14.27
C ASP A 60 -11.11 9.64 14.23
N MET A 61 -9.92 10.27 14.24
CA MET A 61 -9.76 11.73 14.26
C MET A 61 -10.35 12.44 13.03
N ARG A 62 -10.18 11.86 11.82
CA ARG A 62 -10.64 12.48 10.56
C ARG A 62 -12.16 12.60 10.46
N TRP A 63 -12.89 11.63 11.02
CA TRP A 63 -14.34 11.49 10.84
C TRP A 63 -15.15 11.87 12.08
N GLY A 64 -14.51 12.46 13.10
CA GLY A 64 -15.22 12.97 14.28
C GLY A 64 -15.28 11.98 15.45
N GLY A 65 -14.15 11.44 15.89
CA GLY A 65 -13.99 10.61 17.10
C GLY A 65 -14.35 11.27 18.44
N ALA A 66 -14.92 12.49 18.42
CA ALA A 66 -15.25 13.27 19.62
C ALA A 66 -16.27 12.59 20.55
N ARG A 67 -17.10 11.67 20.04
CA ARG A 67 -18.12 10.95 20.84
C ARG A 67 -17.80 9.48 21.14
N GLY A 68 -16.91 8.85 20.36
CA GLY A 68 -16.59 7.42 20.45
C GLY A 68 -15.21 7.11 21.05
N GLY A 69 -14.43 8.15 21.36
CA GLY A 69 -13.03 8.03 21.77
C GLY A 69 -12.08 7.94 20.57
N ILE A 70 -10.84 8.34 20.79
CA ILE A 70 -9.78 8.31 19.79
C ILE A 70 -8.88 7.11 20.11
N ARG A 71 -8.83 6.13 19.21
CA ARG A 71 -7.87 5.03 19.34
C ARG A 71 -6.63 5.35 18.55
N VAL A 72 -5.49 5.12 19.20
CA VAL A 72 -4.17 5.24 18.58
C VAL A 72 -3.69 3.83 18.24
N HIS A 73 -3.33 3.63 16.98
CA HIS A 73 -2.90 2.34 16.44
C HIS A 73 -1.41 2.36 16.14
N ASP A 74 -0.70 1.28 16.50
CA ASP A 74 0.65 1.01 16.02
C ASP A 74 0.61 0.64 14.54
N GLY A 75 1.31 1.40 13.69
CA GLY A 75 1.37 1.14 12.25
C GLY A 75 1.96 -0.22 11.90
N LEU A 76 2.91 -0.75 12.67
CA LEU A 76 3.51 -2.07 12.45
C LEU A 76 2.50 -3.18 12.73
N ALA A 77 1.93 -3.20 13.93
CA ALA A 77 0.97 -4.23 14.34
C ALA A 77 -0.33 -4.16 13.52
N ARG A 78 -0.83 -2.95 13.27
CA ARG A 78 -2.04 -2.71 12.46
C ARG A 78 -1.80 -3.15 11.01
N GLY A 79 -0.62 -2.89 10.46
CA GLY A 79 -0.23 -3.34 9.12
C GLY A 79 -0.37 -4.85 8.96
N ARG A 80 0.07 -5.64 9.94
CA ARG A 80 0.01 -7.12 9.91
C ARG A 80 -1.42 -7.65 10.00
N THR A 81 -2.25 -7.06 10.87
CA THR A 81 -3.63 -7.51 11.11
C THR A 81 -4.62 -7.08 10.02
N THR A 82 -4.28 -6.04 9.25
CA THR A 82 -5.20 -5.44 8.27
C THR A 82 -4.86 -5.80 6.82
N ALA A 83 -3.69 -6.40 6.57
CA ALA A 83 -3.21 -6.77 5.23
C ALA A 83 -4.12 -7.76 4.50
N GLY A 84 -4.92 -8.54 5.22
CA GLY A 84 -5.84 -9.52 4.67
C GLY A 84 -7.31 -9.09 4.71
N ALA A 85 -7.67 -7.86 4.34
CA ALA A 85 -9.06 -7.37 4.18
C ALA A 85 -10.07 -7.63 5.33
N GLY A 86 -9.64 -8.21 6.46
CA GLY A 86 -10.52 -8.85 7.43
C GLY A 86 -10.84 -7.99 8.65
N ILE A 87 -10.32 -6.77 8.73
CA ILE A 87 -10.40 -6.00 9.98
C ILE A 87 -10.57 -4.50 9.79
N ILE A 88 -10.72 -4.02 8.56
CA ILE A 88 -11.38 -2.73 8.34
C ILE A 88 -12.88 -2.99 8.34
N ARG A 89 -13.45 -3.06 9.56
CA ARG A 89 -14.86 -2.73 9.74
C ARG A 89 -14.94 -1.22 9.49
N TRP A 90 -14.96 -0.82 8.23
CA TRP A 90 -15.38 0.53 7.86
C TRP A 90 -16.74 0.71 8.52
N PRO A 91 -16.95 1.74 9.36
CA PRO A 91 -18.29 2.05 9.79
C PRO A 91 -19.11 2.28 8.52
N ALA A 92 -20.32 1.70 8.46
CA ALA A 92 -21.14 1.66 7.26
C ALA A 92 -21.38 3.04 6.61
N GLU A 93 -21.18 4.11 7.38
CA GLU A 93 -21.24 5.51 6.95
C GLU A 93 -20.08 5.95 6.05
N CYS A 94 -18.89 5.35 6.18
CA CYS A 94 -17.72 5.68 5.35
C CYS A 94 -17.72 4.93 4.00
N TRP A 95 -18.52 3.86 3.91
CA TRP A 95 -18.85 3.13 2.68
C TRP A 95 -20.07 3.72 1.98
N ARG A 96 -20.44 4.97 2.29
CA ARG A 96 -21.41 5.71 1.49
C ARG A 96 -20.63 6.38 0.35
N PRO A 97 -20.66 5.83 -0.88
CA PRO A 97 -20.00 6.51 -1.99
C PRO A 97 -20.65 7.91 -2.15
N PRO A 98 -19.89 9.01 -2.35
CA PRO A 98 -20.45 10.08 -3.17
C PRO A 98 -20.88 9.40 -4.47
N LYS A 99 -22.07 9.70 -4.97
CA LYS A 99 -22.83 8.95 -6.00
C LYS A 99 -22.16 8.78 -7.38
N ILE A 100 -20.83 8.78 -7.47
CA ILE A 100 -20.03 8.78 -8.70
C ILE A 100 -19.12 7.55 -8.88
N CYS A 101 -18.95 6.68 -7.88
CA CYS A 101 -18.14 5.45 -8.04
C CYS A 101 -18.92 4.19 -7.67
N ALA A 102 -19.83 3.78 -8.55
CA ALA A 102 -20.35 2.41 -8.59
C ALA A 102 -19.63 1.64 -9.70
N ALA A 103 -18.53 0.95 -9.35
CA ALA A 103 -17.97 -0.14 -10.16
C ALA A 103 -17.04 -0.98 -9.27
N GLY A 104 -17.34 -2.26 -9.08
CA GLY A 104 -16.33 -3.21 -8.61
C GLY A 104 -16.70 -4.21 -7.51
N THR A 105 -17.98 -4.40 -7.15
CA THR A 105 -18.44 -5.57 -6.36
C THR A 105 -18.49 -6.87 -7.19
N ALA A 106 -17.64 -7.01 -8.21
CA ALA A 106 -17.82 -8.00 -9.28
C ALA A 106 -17.00 -9.30 -9.15
N PHE A 107 -16.19 -9.52 -8.11
CA PHE A 107 -15.23 -10.66 -8.12
C PHE A 107 -15.50 -11.82 -7.15
N ARG A 108 -16.57 -11.80 -6.34
CA ARG A 108 -16.91 -12.94 -5.44
C ARG A 108 -18.22 -13.67 -5.79
N GLY A 109 -18.94 -13.25 -6.83
CA GLY A 109 -20.19 -13.90 -7.27
C GLY A 109 -20.05 -14.86 -8.47
N TRP A 110 -18.99 -14.75 -9.28
CA TRP A 110 -18.94 -15.41 -10.59
C TRP A 110 -18.55 -16.89 -10.57
N SER A 111 -17.95 -17.40 -9.49
CA SER A 111 -17.52 -18.80 -9.38
C SER A 111 -18.64 -19.79 -9.01
N LYS A 112 -19.84 -19.33 -8.64
CA LYS A 112 -20.96 -20.21 -8.24
C LYS A 112 -22.11 -20.28 -9.26
N MET A 113 -21.96 -19.66 -10.43
CA MET A 113 -22.99 -19.63 -11.48
C MET A 113 -22.65 -20.48 -12.72
N ASN A 114 -21.55 -21.24 -12.71
CA ASN A 114 -21.16 -22.08 -13.86
C ASN A 114 -20.91 -23.55 -13.48
N SER A 115 -21.67 -24.07 -12.52
CA SER A 115 -21.75 -25.51 -12.24
C SER A 115 -23.15 -25.90 -11.76
N ARG A 116 -24.12 -25.76 -12.67
CA ARG A 116 -25.38 -26.50 -12.78
C ARG A 116 -26.10 -26.08 -14.05
#